data_AF-A0A9P8VM45-F1
#
_entry.id   AF-A0A9P8VM45-F1
#
_cell.length_a   1.000
_cell.length_b   1.000
_cell.length_c   1.000
_cell.angle_alpha   90.00
_cell.angle_beta   90.00
_cell.angle_gamma   90.00
#
_symmetry.space_group_name_H-M   'P 1'
#
loop_
_entity.id
_entity.type
_entity.pdbx_description
1 polymer ?
#
loop_
_entity_poly.entity_id
_entity_poly.type
_entity_poly.pdbx_seq_one_letter_code
_entity_poly.pdbx_strand_id
1 'polypeptide(L)'
;MTQREAPKCPLACEYCRIKKAKCSGIQPCGNCIDHKEECVFPEKRPRTRKRKEREQEMERRLSMMETLLRAATQGPSGLDKNEHPPKL
;
A
#
# COMPACT_ATOMS: atom_id res chain seq x y z
N MET A 1 -7.48 -29.36 -20.11
CA MET A 1 -6.54 -28.36 -20.68
C MET A 1 -6.34 -27.26 -19.65
N THR A 2 -5.38 -27.42 -18.73
CA THR A 2 -5.15 -26.50 -17.61
C THR A 2 -4.16 -25.42 -18.03
N GLN A 3 -4.66 -24.27 -18.46
CA GLN A 3 -3.80 -23.14 -18.82
C GLN A 3 -3.13 -22.58 -17.56
N ARG A 4 -1.80 -22.69 -17.52
CA ARG A 4 -0.92 -22.11 -16.49
C ARG A 4 -1.15 -20.61 -16.43
N GLU A 5 -1.72 -20.14 -15.32
CA GLU A 5 -1.94 -18.73 -15.08
C GLU A 5 -0.59 -18.04 -14.82
N ALA A 6 -0.04 -17.37 -15.83
CA ALA A 6 1.05 -16.43 -15.64
C ALA A 6 0.65 -15.44 -14.53
N PRO A 7 1.60 -14.97 -13.69
CA PRO A 7 1.31 -14.04 -12.61
C PRO A 7 0.63 -12.79 -13.18
N LYS A 8 -0.69 -12.71 -13.00
CA LYS A 8 -1.51 -11.62 -13.50
C LYS A 8 -1.02 -10.34 -12.82
N CYS A 9 -0.46 -9.42 -13.61
CA CYS A 9 -0.21 -8.08 -13.08
C CYS A 9 -1.57 -7.52 -12.59
N PRO A 10 -1.69 -7.06 -11.33
CA PRO A 10 -2.98 -6.65 -10.77
C PRO A 10 -3.53 -5.38 -11.43
N LEU A 11 -2.72 -4.71 -12.25
CA LEU A 11 -3.11 -3.51 -12.97
C LEU A 11 -3.12 -3.77 -14.48
N ALA A 12 -4.12 -3.22 -15.16
CA ALA A 12 -4.13 -3.18 -16.62
C ALA A 12 -3.00 -2.29 -17.14
N CYS A 13 -2.50 -2.59 -18.34
CA CYS A 13 -1.62 -1.67 -19.08
C CYS A 13 -2.34 -0.34 -19.41
N GLU A 14 -1.56 0.70 -19.71
CA GLU A 14 -2.06 2.04 -19.96
C GLU A 14 -3.03 2.10 -21.16
N TYR A 15 -2.69 1.42 -22.26
CA TYR A 15 -3.57 1.32 -23.44
C TYR A 15 -4.96 0.77 -23.10
N CYS A 16 -5.01 -0.41 -22.44
CA CYS A 16 -6.28 -1.02 -22.05
C CYS A 16 -7.03 -0.18 -21.02
N ARG A 17 -6.32 0.53 -20.14
CA ARG A 17 -6.92 1.42 -19.15
C ARG A 17 -7.60 2.62 -19.80
N ILE A 18 -6.95 3.28 -20.75
CA ILE A 18 -7.51 4.41 -21.50
C ILE A 18 -8.71 3.95 -22.34
N LYS A 19 -8.58 2.80 -23.03
CA LYS A 19 -9.64 2.23 -23.86
C LYS A 19 -10.75 1.53 -23.08
N LYS A 20 -10.60 1.38 -21.75
CA LYS A 20 -11.49 0.59 -20.89
C LYS A 20 -11.69 -0.86 -21.39
N ALA A 21 -10.67 -1.43 -22.03
CA ALA A 21 -10.67 -2.79 -22.56
C ALA A 21 -10.18 -3.80 -21.51
N LYS A 22 -10.53 -5.08 -21.67
CA LYS A 22 -10.05 -6.16 -20.79
C LYS A 22 -8.56 -6.42 -21.04
N CYS A 23 -7.73 -6.16 -20.04
CA CYS A 23 -6.29 -6.47 -20.12
C CYS A 23 -6.01 -7.91 -19.68
N SER A 24 -5.19 -8.63 -20.43
CA SER A 24 -4.75 -9.99 -20.06
C SER A 24 -3.68 -10.01 -18.96
N GLY A 25 -3.08 -8.86 -18.63
CA GLY A 25 -2.08 -8.75 -17.56
C GLY A 25 -0.71 -9.36 -17.88
N ILE A 26 -0.50 -9.81 -19.13
CA ILE A 26 0.76 -10.29 -19.68
C ILE A 26 1.37 -9.15 -20.51
N GLN A 27 2.70 -9.03 -20.57
CA GLN A 27 3.39 -8.02 -21.39
C GLN A 27 4.08 -8.67 -22.59
N PRO A 28 3.73 -8.31 -23.85
CA PRO A 28 2.60 -7.45 -24.23
C PRO A 28 1.24 -8.13 -24.01
N CYS A 29 0.20 -7.32 -23.77
CA CYS A 29 -1.15 -7.81 -23.52
C CYS A 29 -1.82 -8.25 -24.82
N GLY A 30 -2.75 -9.21 -24.78
CA GLY A 30 -3.40 -9.73 -26.01
C GLY A 30 -4.02 -8.62 -26.87
N ASN A 31 -4.82 -7.75 -26.22
CA ASN A 31 -5.42 -6.59 -26.87
C ASN A 31 -4.37 -5.63 -27.46
N CYS A 32 -3.21 -5.50 -26.82
CA CYS A 32 -2.13 -4.62 -27.27
C CYS A 32 -1.44 -5.20 -28.52
N ILE A 33 -1.29 -6.53 -28.58
CA ILE A 33 -0.78 -7.25 -29.74
C ILE A 33 -1.73 -7.08 -30.94
N ASP A 34 -3.03 -7.29 -30.72
CA ASP A 34 -4.06 -7.21 -31.77
C ASP A 34 -4.14 -5.80 -32.38
N HIS A 35 -4.05 -4.78 -31.54
CA HIS A 35 -4.10 -3.38 -31.96
C HIS A 35 -2.74 -2.82 -32.40
N LYS A 36 -1.64 -3.57 -32.24
CA LYS A 36 -0.26 -3.13 -32.50
C LYS A 36 0.10 -1.82 -31.78
N GLU A 37 -0.37 -1.70 -30.54
CA GLU A 37 -0.20 -0.52 -29.69
C GLU A 37 0.82 -0.79 -28.58
N GLU A 38 1.37 0.28 -28.02
CA GLU A 38 2.37 0.18 -26.97
C GLU A 38 1.77 -0.39 -25.67
N CYS A 39 2.36 -1.49 -25.17
CA CYS A 39 1.90 -2.17 -23.96
C CYS A 39 2.76 -1.77 -22.75
N VAL A 40 2.42 -0.65 -22.11
CA VAL A 40 3.10 -0.16 -20.92
C VAL A 40 2.28 -0.46 -19.67
N PHE A 41 2.81 -1.28 -18.76
CA PHE A 41 2.24 -1.44 -17.41
C PHE A 41 2.86 -0.39 -16.47
N PRO A 42 2.05 0.45 -15.79
CA PRO A 42 2.61 1.45 -14.91
C PRO A 42 3.20 0.78 -13.67
N GLU A 43 4.33 1.32 -13.21
CA GLU A 43 4.96 0.88 -11.98
C GLU A 43 4.02 1.09 -10.79
N LYS A 44 3.97 0.11 -9.87
CA LYS A 44 3.22 0.25 -8.62
C LYS A 44 3.81 1.41 -7.84
N ARG A 45 3.20 2.60 -7.95
CA ARG A 45 3.62 3.75 -7.15
C ARG A 45 3.55 3.35 -5.68
N PRO A 46 4.66 3.41 -4.93
CA PRO A 46 4.62 3.15 -3.50
C PRO A 46 3.60 4.10 -2.88
N ARG A 47 2.79 3.61 -1.93
CA ARG A 47 1.85 4.46 -1.19
C ARG A 47 2.63 5.67 -0.67
N THR A 48 2.24 6.85 -1.14
CA THR A 48 3.01 8.09 -1.09
C THR A 48 3.57 8.35 0.32
N ARG A 49 4.81 8.84 0.44
CA ARG A 49 5.45 9.24 1.73
C ARG A 49 4.49 10.02 2.66
N LYS A 50 3.64 10.87 2.08
CA LYS A 50 2.57 11.62 2.79
C LYS A 50 1.63 10.76 3.64
N ARG A 51 1.29 9.53 3.21
CA ARG A 51 0.44 8.63 4.01
C ARG A 51 1.19 8.13 5.25
N LYS A 52 2.47 7.78 5.10
CA LYS A 52 3.33 7.36 6.20
C LYS A 52 3.55 8.51 7.19
N GLU A 53 3.84 9.71 6.71
CA GLU A 53 3.99 10.92 7.54
C GLU A 53 2.71 11.21 8.33
N ARG A 54 1.53 11.11 7.68
CA ARG A 54 0.25 11.29 8.37
C ARG A 54 -0.01 10.22 9.42
N GLU A 55 0.30 8.96 9.14
CA GLU A 55 0.17 7.86 10.10
C GLU A 55 1.10 8.08 11.31
N GLN A 56 2.35 8.50 11.08
CA GLN A 56 3.32 8.80 12.13
C GLN A 56 2.91 9.97 13.04
N GLU A 57 2.39 11.06 12.48
CA GLU A 57 1.92 12.18 13.31
C GLU A 57 0.70 11.80 14.15
N MET A 58 -0.21 10.98 13.60
CA MET A 58 -1.34 10.45 14.37
C MET A 58 -0.86 9.58 15.54
N GLU A 59 0.09 8.69 15.30
CA GLU A 59 0.68 7.83 16.33
C GLU A 59 1.41 8.64 17.41
N ARG A 60 2.18 9.66 17.01
CA ARG A 60 2.84 10.60 17.93
C ARG A 60 1.84 11.31 18.83
N ARG A 61 0.73 11.81 18.26
CA ARG A 61 -0.33 12.49 19.01
C ARG A 61 -1.02 11.56 20.00
N LEU A 62 -1.28 10.31 19.60
CA LEU A 62 -1.88 9.30 20.49
C LEU A 62 -0.95 8.94 21.65
N SER A 63 0.35 8.73 21.38
CA SER A 63 1.35 8.43 22.40
C SER A 63 1.48 9.54 23.46
N MET A 64 1.48 10.81 23.02
CA MET A 64 1.47 11.95 23.94
C MET A 64 0.21 11.97 24.79
N MET A 65 -0.96 11.75 24.17
CA MET A 65 -2.24 11.72 24.88
C MET A 65 -2.27 10.60 25.92
N GLU A 66 -1.80 9.41 25.58
CA GLU A 66 -1.72 8.27 26.50
C GLU A 66 -0.83 8.57 27.70
N THR A 67 0.31 9.22 27.48
CA THR A 67 1.24 9.63 28.55
C THR A 67 0.59 10.62 29.50
N LEU A 68 -0.10 11.64 28.97
CA LEU A 68 -0.81 12.63 29.77
C LEU A 68 -1.97 11.99 30.56
N LEU A 69 -2.74 11.10 29.94
CA LEU A 69 -3.81 10.36 30.62
C LEU A 69 -3.26 9.45 31.71
N ARG A 70 -2.15 8.76 31.47
CA ARG A 70 -1.48 7.93 32.48
C ARG A 70 -1.02 8.77 33.67
N ALA A 71 -0.37 9.90 33.42
CA ALA A 71 0.07 10.82 34.48
C ALA A 71 -1.10 11.42 35.27
N ALA A 72 -2.23 11.70 34.60
CA ALA A 72 -3.42 12.26 35.24
C ALA A 72 -4.23 11.23 36.03
N THR A 73 -4.19 9.95 35.65
CA THR A 73 -5.03 8.89 36.24
C THR A 73 -4.28 7.97 37.21
N GLN A 74 -2.95 7.92 37.17
CA GLN A 74 -2.13 7.06 38.03
C GLN A 74 -1.24 7.93 38.94
N GLY A 75 -1.61 8.03 40.22
CA GLY A 75 -0.64 8.29 41.29
C GLY A 75 0.43 7.19 41.35
N PRO A 76 1.52 7.33 42.14
CA PRO A 76 2.78 6.60 41.95
C PRO A 76 2.67 5.13 42.34
N SER A 77 2.06 4.31 41.50
CA SER A 77 2.03 2.85 41.65
C SER A 77 1.83 2.15 40.31
N GLY A 78 2.95 1.69 39.73
CA GLY A 78 3.09 0.35 39.13
C GLY A 78 2.53 0.06 37.73
N LEU A 79 3.43 -0.48 36.89
CA LEU A 79 3.23 -1.35 35.70
C LEU A 79 2.91 -0.60 34.38
N ASP A 80 3.61 -0.83 33.26
CA ASP A 80 3.87 -2.12 32.62
C ASP A 80 5.00 -2.03 31.56
N LYS A 81 5.83 -3.08 31.48
CA LYS A 81 7.04 -3.17 30.64
C LYS A 81 6.75 -3.69 29.23
N ASN A 82 5.90 -3.01 28.46
CA ASN A 82 5.74 -3.33 27.04
C ASN A 82 5.99 -2.11 26.15
N GLU A 83 7.15 -1.51 26.35
CA GLU A 83 7.75 -0.58 25.40
C GLU A 83 8.16 -1.38 24.16
N HIS A 84 7.34 -1.36 23.10
CA HIS A 84 7.73 -1.90 21.81
C HIS A 84 8.55 -0.81 21.09
N PRO A 85 9.85 -1.02 20.83
CA PRO A 85 10.65 -0.03 20.13
C PRO A 85 10.13 0.12 18.68
N PRO A 86 10.27 1.30 18.07
CA PRO A 86 9.91 1.49 16.67
C PRO A 86 10.74 0.54 15.82
N LYS A 87 10.08 -0.37 15.09
CA LYS A 87 10.76 -1.21 14.10
C LYS A 87 11.23 -0.32 12.95
N LEU A 88 12.56 -0.28 12.77
CA LEU A 88 13.27 0.33 11.64
C LEU A 88 12.81 -0.28 10.30
#